data_AF-A0A2K8VFY6-F1
#
_entry.id   AF-A0A2K8VFY6-F1
#
_cell.length_a   1.000
_cell.length_b   1.000
_cell.length_c   1.000
_cell.angle_alpha   90.00
_cell.angle_beta   90.00
_cell.angle_gamma   90.00
#
_symmetry.space_group_name_H-M   'P 1'
#
loop_
_entity.id
_entity.type
_entity.pdbx_description
1 polymer ?
#
loop_
_entity_poly.entity_id
_entity_poly.type
_entity_poly.pdbx_seq_one_letter_code
_entity_poly.pdbx_strand_id
1 'polypeptide(L)'
;MLNSDLDDLIRKAGNSQVDANEIDLNINLTQQEISDRIQDREERKKYAYRTFIFLSSFTAIVLMITVAAGFSETLGFKLDNTVLIALITSSLASIVGIFILVMRYLFR
;
A
#
# COMPACT_ATOMS: atom_id res chain seq x y z
N MET A 1 48.09 -30.33 -33.84
CA MET A 1 46.71 -30.72 -33.48
C MET A 1 46.49 -30.70 -31.97
N LEU A 2 47.40 -31.21 -31.13
CA LEU A 2 47.19 -31.23 -29.66
C LEU A 2 47.12 -29.84 -29.00
N ASN A 3 47.92 -28.87 -29.48
CA ASN A 3 47.94 -27.51 -28.91
C ASN A 3 46.72 -26.66 -29.27
N SER A 4 46.04 -26.93 -30.40
CA SER A 4 44.85 -26.17 -30.81
C SER A 4 43.62 -26.55 -29.99
N ASP A 5 43.50 -27.82 -29.60
CA ASP A 5 42.42 -28.30 -28.72
C ASP A 5 42.58 -27.72 -27.30
N LEU A 6 43.82 -27.61 -26.82
CA LEU A 6 44.11 -27.03 -25.51
C LEU A 6 43.76 -25.52 -25.47
N ASP A 7 44.07 -24.78 -26.53
CA ASP A 7 43.69 -23.36 -26.66
C ASP A 7 42.17 -23.15 -26.70
N ASP A 8 41.43 -24.03 -27.40
CA ASP A 8 39.98 -23.94 -27.47
C ASP A 8 39.30 -24.26 -26.12
N LEU A 9 39.86 -25.18 -25.34
CA LEU A 9 39.38 -25.49 -23.99
C LEU A 9 39.64 -24.33 -23.00
N ILE A 10 40.81 -23.68 -23.08
CA ILE A 10 41.13 -22.50 -22.26
C ILE A 10 40.19 -21.34 -22.61
N ARG A 11 39.91 -21.14 -23.91
CA ARG A 11 38.99 -20.10 -24.38
C ARG A 11 37.55 -20.35 -23.95
N LYS A 12 37.10 -21.62 -23.98
CA LYS A 12 35.78 -22.02 -23.50
C LYS A 12 35.65 -21.88 -21.98
N ALA A 13 36.69 -22.21 -21.21
CA ALA A 13 36.72 -22.00 -19.76
C ALA A 13 36.70 -20.52 -19.38
N GLY A 14 37.41 -19.66 -20.13
CA GLY A 14 37.35 -18.21 -19.99
C GLY A 14 35.95 -17.63 -20.26
N ASN A 15 35.28 -18.09 -21.34
CA ASN A 15 33.91 -17.70 -21.64
C ASN A 15 32.89 -18.24 -20.63
N SER A 16 33.08 -19.44 -20.06
CA SER A 16 32.19 -19.98 -19.03
C SER A 16 32.23 -19.20 -17.71
N GLN A 17 33.35 -18.55 -17.37
CA GLN A 17 33.40 -17.62 -16.24
C GLN A 17 32.72 -16.27 -16.55
N VAL A 18 32.79 -15.80 -17.79
CA VAL A 18 32.08 -14.60 -18.25
C VAL A 18 30.55 -14.84 -18.24
N ASP A 19 30.11 -16.03 -18.67
CA ASP A 19 28.70 -16.45 -18.69
C ASP A 19 28.14 -16.62 -17.26
N ALA A 20 28.89 -17.22 -16.34
CA ALA A 20 28.46 -17.34 -14.93
C ALA A 20 28.27 -15.97 -14.26
N ASN A 21 29.15 -15.01 -14.53
CA ASN A 21 29.07 -13.67 -13.95
C ASN A 21 27.90 -12.85 -14.55
N GLU A 22 27.61 -13.01 -15.85
CA GLU A 22 26.42 -12.42 -16.48
C GLU A 22 25.12 -13.06 -15.97
N ILE A 23 25.09 -14.37 -15.75
CA ILE A 23 23.94 -15.08 -15.19
C ILE A 23 23.69 -14.64 -13.74
N ASP A 24 24.73 -14.57 -12.90
CA ASP A 24 24.62 -14.10 -11.53
C ASP A 24 24.18 -12.63 -11.45
N LEU A 25 24.68 -11.78 -12.36
CA LEU A 25 24.27 -10.38 -12.45
C LEU A 25 22.78 -10.25 -12.82
N ASN A 26 22.33 -11.01 -13.83
CA ASN A 26 20.92 -11.03 -14.23
C ASN A 26 20.02 -11.56 -13.11
N ILE A 27 20.42 -12.63 -12.41
CA ILE A 27 19.66 -13.14 -11.26
C ILE A 27 19.54 -12.07 -10.16
N ASN A 28 20.63 -11.39 -9.83
CA ASN A 28 20.62 -10.32 -8.82
C ASN A 28 19.73 -9.13 -9.23
N LEU A 29 19.80 -8.70 -10.50
CA LEU A 29 18.93 -7.65 -11.04
C LEU A 29 17.46 -8.05 -10.99
N THR A 30 17.16 -9.30 -11.36
CA THR A 30 15.78 -9.84 -11.32
C THR A 30 15.26 -9.92 -9.88
N GLN A 31 16.11 -10.31 -8.92
CA GLN A 31 15.77 -10.31 -7.49
C GLN A 31 15.53 -8.91 -6.96
N GLN A 32 16.31 -7.91 -7.38
CA GLN A 32 16.08 -6.51 -7.04
C GLN A 32 14.75 -6.00 -7.58
N GLU A 33 14.43 -6.26 -8.86
CA GLU A 33 13.13 -5.88 -9.42
C GLU A 33 11.96 -6.56 -8.68
N ILE A 34 12.10 -7.83 -8.31
CA ILE A 34 11.07 -8.55 -7.53
C ILE A 34 10.92 -7.92 -6.14
N SER A 35 12.04 -7.62 -5.47
CA SER A 35 12.07 -7.00 -4.15
C SER A 35 11.43 -5.61 -4.17
N ASP A 36 11.76 -4.78 -5.15
CA ASP A 36 11.16 -3.46 -5.35
C ASP A 36 9.65 -3.56 -5.58
N ARG A 37 9.19 -4.53 -6.38
CA ARG A 37 7.76 -4.79 -6.62
C ARG A 37 7.02 -5.26 -5.37
N ILE A 38 7.69 -5.98 -4.48
CA ILE A 38 7.14 -6.42 -3.20
C ILE A 38 7.07 -5.24 -2.22
N GLN A 39 8.12 -4.43 -2.11
CA GLN A 39 8.12 -3.21 -1.30
C GLN A 39 7.01 -2.26 -1.72
N ASP A 40 6.83 -2.04 -3.02
CA ASP A 40 5.79 -1.16 -3.55
C ASP A 40 4.38 -1.65 -3.18
N ARG A 41 4.17 -2.96 -3.00
CA ARG A 41 2.91 -3.55 -2.50
C ARG A 41 2.74 -3.41 -0.99
N GLU A 42 3.81 -3.56 -0.23
CA GLU A 42 3.79 -3.43 1.23
C GLU A 42 3.57 -1.98 1.68
N GLU A 43 4.23 -1.03 1.03
CA GLU A 43 4.00 0.39 1.28
C GLU A 43 2.56 0.77 0.98
N ARG A 44 2.00 0.26 -0.13
CA ARG A 44 0.57 0.45 -0.45
C ARG A 44 -0.35 -0.07 0.65
N LYS A 45 -0.10 -1.27 1.16
CA LYS A 45 -0.90 -1.79 2.29
C LYS A 45 -0.77 -0.93 3.54
N LYS A 46 0.44 -0.45 3.84
CA LYS A 46 0.71 0.36 5.04
C LYS A 46 0.01 1.72 4.99
N TYR A 47 0.01 2.39 3.85
CA TYR A 47 -0.71 3.66 3.67
C TYR A 47 -2.23 3.50 3.71
N ALA A 48 -2.76 2.46 3.06
CA ALA A 48 -4.19 2.15 3.11
C ALA A 48 -4.65 1.84 4.55
N TYR A 49 -3.87 1.04 5.29
CA TYR A 49 -4.18 0.69 6.67
C TYR A 49 -4.15 1.92 7.61
N ARG A 50 -3.16 2.80 7.46
CA ARG A 50 -3.07 4.02 8.27
C ARG A 50 -4.24 4.98 8.03
N THR A 51 -4.65 5.10 6.77
CA THR A 51 -5.82 5.91 6.37
C THR A 51 -7.12 5.29 6.90
N PHE A 52 -7.22 3.95 6.87
CA PHE A 52 -8.37 3.23 7.41
C PHE A 52 -8.53 3.43 8.92
N ILE A 53 -7.44 3.32 9.69
CA ILE A 53 -7.48 3.59 11.14
C ILE A 53 -7.93 5.02 11.41
N PHE A 54 -7.36 6.01 10.72
CA PHE A 54 -7.74 7.42 10.89
C PHE A 54 -9.23 7.63 10.61
N LEU A 55 -9.75 7.06 9.53
CA LEU A 55 -11.16 7.14 9.17
C LEU A 55 -12.07 6.43 10.17
N SER A 56 -11.67 5.25 10.64
CA SER A 56 -12.42 4.49 11.64
C SER A 56 -12.54 5.28 12.94
N SER A 57 -11.44 5.85 13.42
CA SER A 57 -11.44 6.72 14.61
C SER A 57 -12.30 7.98 14.40
N PHE A 58 -12.20 8.64 13.25
CA PHE A 58 -13.03 9.80 12.93
C PHE A 58 -14.53 9.44 12.93
N THR A 59 -14.89 8.33 12.28
CA THR A 59 -16.28 7.86 12.21
C THR A 59 -16.83 7.48 13.59
N ALA A 60 -15.99 6.86 14.43
CA ALA A 60 -16.35 6.54 15.82
C ALA A 60 -16.65 7.81 16.64
N ILE A 61 -15.85 8.87 16.47
CA ILE A 61 -16.10 10.17 17.13
C ILE A 61 -17.41 10.78 16.67
N VAL A 62 -17.68 10.81 15.36
CA VAL A 62 -18.94 11.35 14.82
C VAL A 62 -20.15 10.54 15.31
N LEU A 63 -20.05 9.22 15.35
CA LEU A 63 -21.07 8.36 15.94
C LEU A 63 -21.29 8.66 17.43
N MET A 64 -20.22 8.82 18.20
CA MET A 64 -20.30 9.15 19.63
C MET A 64 -21.01 10.49 19.85
N ILE A 65 -20.70 11.51 19.06
CA ILE A 65 -21.39 12.81 19.10
C ILE A 65 -22.87 12.66 18.72
N THR A 66 -23.17 11.86 17.69
CA THR A 66 -24.54 11.63 17.22
C THR A 66 -25.38 10.91 18.29
N VAL A 67 -24.81 9.91 18.95
CA VAL A 67 -25.45 9.20 20.06
C VAL A 67 -25.66 10.15 21.24
N ALA A 68 -24.66 10.95 21.61
CA ALA A 68 -24.79 11.93 22.68
C ALA A 68 -25.87 13.00 22.39
N ALA A 69 -26.00 13.43 21.13
CA ALA A 69 -27.07 14.32 20.70
C ALA A 69 -28.45 13.66 20.73
N GLY A 70 -28.53 12.34 20.46
CA GLY A 70 -29.76 11.55 20.63
C GLY A 70 -30.22 11.46 22.08
N PHE A 71 -29.29 11.42 23.03
CA PHE A 71 -29.56 11.47 24.48
C PHE A 71 -29.67 12.90 25.02
N SER A 72 -30.13 13.85 24.19
CA SER A 72 -30.23 15.28 24.55
C SER A 72 -31.03 15.55 25.83
N GLU A 73 -32.05 14.74 26.14
CA GLU A 73 -32.83 14.86 27.39
C GLU A 73 -32.03 14.45 28.64
N THR A 74 -31.06 13.54 28.52
CA THR A 74 -30.28 13.01 29.67
C THR A 74 -28.97 13.80 29.89
N LEU A 75 -28.37 14.33 28.82
CA LEU A 75 -27.05 14.99 28.85
C LEU A 75 -27.12 16.53 28.76
N GLY A 76 -28.29 17.13 28.54
CA GLY A 76 -28.44 18.58 28.38
C GLY A 76 -27.77 19.15 27.11
N PHE A 77 -27.33 18.29 26.20
CA PHE A 77 -26.62 18.65 24.98
C PHE A 77 -27.61 18.85 23.84
N LYS A 78 -28.07 20.09 23.65
CA LYS A 78 -29.05 20.45 22.63
C LYS A 78 -28.33 20.99 21.39
N LEU A 79 -28.13 20.13 20.40
CA LEU A 79 -27.63 20.53 19.07
C LEU A 79 -28.80 20.80 18.13
N ASP A 80 -28.67 21.83 17.29
CA ASP A 80 -29.66 22.10 16.26
C ASP A 80 -29.68 20.99 15.21
N ASN A 81 -30.88 20.63 14.75
CA ASN A 81 -31.09 19.53 13.80
C ASN A 81 -30.32 19.78 12.49
N THR A 82 -30.19 21.05 12.08
CA THR A 82 -29.39 21.45 10.92
C THR A 82 -27.93 21.07 11.07
N VAL A 83 -27.35 21.30 12.25
CA VAL A 83 -25.94 21.00 12.54
C VAL A 83 -25.73 19.49 12.60
N LEU A 84 -26.67 18.74 13.19
CA LEU A 84 -26.61 17.28 13.26
C LEU A 84 -26.66 16.65 11.86
N ILE A 85 -27.59 17.11 11.01
CA ILE A 85 -27.71 16.64 9.62
C ILE A 85 -26.45 17.00 8.82
N ALA A 86 -25.93 18.22 8.97
CA ALA A 86 -24.69 18.64 8.32
C ALA A 86 -23.47 17.80 8.77
N LEU A 87 -23.38 17.44 10.05
CA LEU A 87 -22.32 16.60 10.59
C LEU A 87 -22.41 15.16 10.02
N ILE A 88 -23.61 14.59 9.96
CA ILE A 88 -23.82 13.24 9.43
C ILE A 88 -23.52 13.22 7.93
N THR A 89 -24.05 14.18 7.16
CA THR A 89 -23.84 14.22 5.70
C THR A 89 -22.37 14.48 5.34
N SER A 90 -21.69 15.40 6.02
CA SER A 90 -20.27 15.68 5.78
C SER A 90 -19.36 14.50 6.17
N SER A 91 -19.68 13.78 7.26
CA SER A 91 -18.94 12.58 7.63
C SER A 91 -19.16 11.42 6.64
N LEU A 92 -20.40 11.18 6.18
CA LEU A 92 -20.69 10.20 5.14
C LEU A 92 -19.96 10.52 3.83
N ALA A 93 -19.94 11.78 3.41
CA ALA A 93 -19.19 12.22 2.23
C ALA A 93 -17.69 11.95 2.38
N SER A 94 -17.12 12.19 3.56
CA SER A 94 -15.72 11.90 3.87
C SER A 94 -15.41 10.40 3.79
N ILE A 95 -16.29 9.57 4.34
CA ILE A 95 -16.17 8.10 4.27
C ILE A 95 -16.20 7.62 2.82
N VAL A 96 -17.17 8.08 2.02
CA VAL A 96 -17.27 7.73 0.60
C VAL A 96 -16.04 8.20 -0.18
N GLY A 97 -15.57 9.43 0.06
CA GLY A 97 -14.38 9.97 -0.59
C GLY A 97 -13.13 9.14 -0.32
N ILE A 98 -12.90 8.76 0.94
CA ILE A 98 -11.76 7.93 1.33
C ILE A 98 -11.94 6.48 0.83
N PHE A 99 -13.16 5.95 0.85
CA PHE A 99 -13.44 4.62 0.28
C PHE A 99 -13.06 4.56 -1.20
N ILE A 100 -13.45 5.56 -1.99
CA ILE A 100 -13.06 5.67 -3.41
C ILE A 100 -11.54 5.81 -3.55
N LEU A 101 -10.88 6.60 -2.69
CA LEU A 101 -9.43 6.75 -2.68
C LEU A 101 -8.73 5.40 -2.43
N VAL A 102 -9.15 4.66 -1.41
CA VAL A 102 -8.59 3.35 -1.05
C VAL A 102 -8.85 2.34 -2.17
N MET A 103 -10.06 2.27 -2.71
CA MET A 103 -10.39 1.40 -3.83
C MET A 103 -9.52 1.71 -5.05
N ARG A 104 -9.41 2.99 -5.43
CA ARG A 104 -8.56 3.41 -6.54
C ARG A 104 -7.08 3.12 -6.30
N TYR A 105 -6.62 3.15 -5.06
CA TYR A 105 -5.23 2.87 -4.70
C TYR A 105 -4.89 1.38 -4.64
N LEU A 106 -5.85 0.53 -4.30
CA LEU A 106 -5.67 -0.93 -4.26
C LEU A 106 -5.80 -1.58 -5.65
N PHE A 107 -6.67 -1.05 -6.50
CA PHE A 107 -6.94 -1.57 -7.85
C PHE A 107 -6.12 -0.89 -8.96
N ARG A 108 -5.21 0.03 -8.62
CA ARG A 108 -4.28 0.67 -9.55
C ARG A 108 -2.85 0.40 -9.11
#